data_AF-A0AA95H4S6-F1
#
_entry.id   AF-A0AA95H4S6-F1
#
_cell.length_a   1.000
_cell.length_b   1.000
_cell.length_c   1.000
_cell.angle_alpha   90.00
_cell.angle_beta   90.00
_cell.angle_gamma   90.00
#
_symmetry.space_group_name_H-M   'P 1'
#
loop_
_entity.id
_entity.type
_entity.pdbx_description
1 polymer ?
#
loop_
_entity_poly.entity_id
_entity_poly.type
_entity_poly.pdbx_seq_one_letter_code
_entity_poly.pdbx_strand_id
1 'polypeptide(L)'
;MKKYLFPLLMSLTILAGVSLVLTPYIAEWLLPAESSTYRAAPESEVKQAMSEWFKTEVPNVGEAQGLHRTAPDGNTSWFKFKLPRQSVEQFIRANHLQQKPLTAELMNTTFSGKDLPAPWWQPAELKRETCFVMASEDQQMGLIYNAELEQGYLVVRSRTKTHSF
;
A
#
# COMPACT_ATOMS: atom_id res chain seq x y z
N MET A 1 -38.02 50.33 -20.92
CA MET A 1 -36.63 49.82 -20.90
C MET A 1 -36.49 48.70 -19.86
N LYS A 2 -36.87 47.46 -20.19
CA LYS A 2 -36.71 46.27 -19.32
C LYS A 2 -36.69 45.02 -20.21
N LYS A 3 -35.61 44.76 -20.97
CA LYS A 3 -35.55 43.61 -21.90
C LYS A 3 -34.22 42.83 -21.93
N TYR A 4 -33.29 43.07 -21.00
CA TYR A 4 -31.97 42.42 -21.04
C TYR A 4 -31.48 41.83 -19.70
N LEU A 5 -32.32 41.80 -18.66
CA LEU A 5 -31.92 41.32 -17.33
C LEU A 5 -31.98 39.80 -17.17
N PHE A 6 -32.80 39.11 -17.96
CA PHE A 6 -33.01 37.66 -17.85
C PHE A 6 -31.96 36.77 -18.56
N PRO A 7 -31.43 37.09 -19.76
CA PRO A 7 -30.46 36.22 -20.41
C PRO A 7 -29.06 36.32 -19.78
N LEU A 8 -28.74 37.43 -19.13
CA LEU A 8 -27.45 37.65 -18.47
C LEU A 8 -27.34 36.90 -17.13
N LEU A 9 -28.47 36.66 -16.45
CA LEU A 9 -28.50 35.87 -15.21
C LEU A 9 -28.37 34.36 -15.48
N MET A 10 -28.97 33.87 -16.59
CA MET A 10 -28.86 32.46 -16.99
C MET A 10 -27.49 32.06 -17.53
N SER A 11 -26.77 32.95 -18.23
CA SER A 11 -25.41 32.63 -18.67
C SER A 11 -24.43 32.51 -17.49
N LEU A 12 -24.67 33.25 -16.39
CA LEU A 12 -23.87 33.16 -15.18
C LEU A 12 -24.11 31.85 -14.41
N THR A 13 -25.33 31.30 -14.45
CA THR A 13 -25.67 30.03 -13.78
C THR A 13 -25.09 28.82 -14.53
N ILE A 14 -25.00 28.89 -15.85
CA ILE A 14 -24.40 27.82 -16.66
C ILE A 14 -22.87 27.80 -16.48
N LEU A 15 -22.21 28.96 -16.34
CA LEU A 15 -20.77 29.00 -16.05
C LEU A 15 -20.43 28.45 -14.65
N ALA A 16 -21.28 28.67 -13.64
CA ALA A 16 -21.07 28.17 -12.29
C ALA A 16 -21.44 26.69 -12.10
N GLY A 17 -22.32 26.14 -12.96
CA GLY A 17 -22.71 24.72 -12.90
C GLY A 17 -21.67 23.76 -13.49
N VAL A 18 -20.81 24.23 -14.40
CA VAL A 18 -19.78 23.40 -15.07
C VAL A 18 -18.46 23.37 -14.29
N SER A 19 -18.19 24.36 -13.42
CA SER A 19 -16.97 24.38 -12.61
C SER A 19 -16.98 23.38 -11.45
N LEU A 20 -18.14 22.85 -11.04
CA LEU A 20 -18.24 21.96 -9.88
C LEU A 20 -18.27 20.45 -10.20
N VAL A 21 -18.30 20.08 -11.48
CA VAL A 21 -18.39 18.66 -11.90
C VAL A 21 -17.05 18.10 -12.41
N LEU A 22 -16.05 18.96 -12.63
CA LEU A 22 -14.73 18.55 -13.16
C LEU A 22 -13.61 18.54 -12.12
N THR A 23 -13.89 18.85 -10.85
CA THR A 23 -12.87 18.93 -9.80
C THR A 23 -12.14 17.62 -9.45
N PRO A 24 -12.69 16.39 -9.61
CA PRO A 24 -11.88 15.21 -9.31
C PRO A 24 -10.95 14.81 -10.46
N TYR A 25 -11.22 15.20 -11.72
CA TYR A 25 -10.44 14.73 -12.87
C TYR A 25 -9.23 15.62 -13.22
N ILE A 26 -9.24 16.88 -12.78
CA ILE A 26 -8.11 17.82 -12.99
C ILE A 26 -7.13 17.78 -11.80
N ALA A 27 -7.54 17.28 -10.63
CA ALA A 27 -6.68 17.18 -9.46
C ALA A 27 -5.47 16.24 -9.69
N GLU A 28 -5.62 15.19 -10.49
CA GLU A 28 -4.52 14.27 -10.81
C GLU A 28 -3.53 14.84 -11.84
N TRP A 29 -3.95 15.81 -12.67
CA TRP A 29 -3.08 16.40 -13.70
C TRP A 29 -2.33 17.66 -13.22
N LEU A 30 -2.87 18.37 -12.21
CA LEU A 30 -2.28 19.61 -11.70
C LEU A 30 -1.47 19.46 -10.40
N LEU A 31 -1.56 18.32 -9.72
CA LEU A 31 -0.78 18.02 -8.51
C LEU A 31 -0.09 16.66 -8.66
N PRO A 32 1.05 16.56 -9.37
CA PRO A 32 1.97 15.44 -9.11
C PRO A 32 2.17 15.38 -7.60
N ALA A 33 2.00 14.21 -6.97
CA ALA A 33 1.87 14.09 -5.52
C ALA A 33 3.06 14.71 -4.75
N GLU A 34 3.08 16.03 -4.51
CA GLU A 34 4.23 16.72 -3.89
C GLU A 34 4.48 16.25 -2.45
N SER A 35 3.52 15.50 -1.87
CA SER A 35 3.56 14.95 -0.53
C SER A 35 3.21 13.47 -0.49
N SER A 36 3.83 12.73 0.42
CA SER A 36 3.48 11.34 0.69
C SER A 36 2.16 11.26 1.45
N THR A 37 1.22 10.45 0.96
CA THR A 37 -0.05 10.18 1.65
C THR A 37 -0.05 8.78 2.24
N TYR A 38 -0.73 8.63 3.38
CA TYR A 38 -0.91 7.34 4.05
C TYR A 38 -2.39 6.97 4.09
N ARG A 39 -2.71 5.72 3.78
CA ARG A 39 -4.06 5.16 3.82
C ARG A 39 -4.06 3.83 4.56
N ALA A 40 -4.69 3.79 5.72
CA ALA A 40 -4.97 2.53 6.39
C ALA A 40 -6.06 1.77 5.61
N ALA A 41 -5.83 0.47 5.39
CA ALA A 41 -6.80 -0.39 4.73
C ALA A 41 -7.74 -1.02 5.78
N PRO A 42 -9.05 -1.09 5.54
CA PRO A 42 -9.98 -1.84 6.40
C PRO A 42 -9.53 -3.29 6.55
N GLU A 43 -9.63 -3.85 7.75
CA GLU A 43 -9.19 -5.23 8.03
C GLU A 43 -9.83 -6.25 7.07
N SER A 44 -11.11 -6.08 6.70
CA SER A 44 -11.79 -6.96 5.74
C SER A 44 -11.13 -6.97 4.36
N GLU A 45 -10.72 -5.80 3.85
CA GLU A 45 -10.01 -5.68 2.57
C GLU A 45 -8.62 -6.31 2.65
N VAL A 46 -7.93 -6.12 3.78
CA VAL A 46 -6.62 -6.73 4.02
C VAL A 46 -6.74 -8.25 4.06
N LYS A 47 -7.73 -8.79 4.80
CA LYS A 47 -7.95 -10.24 4.85
C LYS A 47 -8.27 -10.81 3.47
N GLN A 48 -9.07 -10.10 2.69
CA GLN A 48 -9.36 -10.51 1.32
C GLN A 48 -8.07 -10.54 0.48
N ALA A 49 -7.27 -9.47 0.49
CA ALA A 49 -6.00 -9.45 -0.25
C ALA A 49 -5.04 -10.57 0.21
N MET A 50 -4.92 -10.80 1.53
CA MET A 50 -4.13 -11.90 2.08
C MET A 50 -4.66 -13.26 1.59
N SER A 51 -5.99 -13.47 1.58
CA SER A 51 -6.60 -14.72 1.11
C SER A 51 -6.23 -15.01 -0.35
N GLU A 52 -6.26 -13.98 -1.20
CA GLU A 52 -5.94 -14.08 -2.63
C GLU A 52 -4.45 -14.32 -2.90
N TRP A 53 -3.59 -13.64 -2.14
CA TRP A 53 -2.12 -13.76 -2.26
C TRP A 53 -1.61 -15.08 -1.71
N PHE A 54 -2.05 -15.47 -0.53
CA PHE A 54 -1.60 -16.67 0.17
C PHE A 54 -2.41 -17.92 -0.17
N LYS A 55 -3.37 -17.81 -1.11
CA LYS A 55 -4.23 -18.92 -1.57
C LYS A 55 -4.91 -19.65 -0.41
N THR A 56 -5.44 -18.87 0.53
CA THR A 56 -6.18 -19.37 1.69
C THR A 56 -7.59 -18.80 1.68
N GLU A 57 -8.51 -19.40 2.42
CA GLU A 57 -9.86 -18.85 2.59
C GLU A 57 -9.84 -17.68 3.59
N VAL A 58 -10.67 -16.66 3.36
CA VAL A 58 -10.79 -15.48 4.24
C VAL A 58 -10.99 -15.83 5.73
N PRO A 59 -11.82 -16.83 6.11
CA PRO A 59 -11.99 -17.21 7.52
C PRO A 59 -10.72 -17.76 8.19
N ASN A 60 -9.78 -18.28 7.40
CA ASN A 60 -8.50 -18.78 7.88
C ASN A 60 -7.43 -17.69 7.97
N VAL A 61 -7.76 -16.46 7.57
CA VAL A 61 -6.95 -15.27 7.82
C VAL A 61 -7.31 -14.73 9.19
N GLY A 62 -6.35 -14.81 10.13
CA GLY A 62 -6.51 -14.29 11.48
C GLY A 62 -6.54 -12.76 11.51
N GLU A 63 -5.90 -12.15 12.51
CA GLU A 63 -5.72 -10.71 12.56
C GLU A 63 -4.95 -10.22 11.33
N ALA A 64 -5.47 -9.18 10.65
CA ALA A 64 -4.80 -8.59 9.51
C ALA A 64 -4.90 -7.06 9.54
N GLN A 65 -3.77 -6.39 9.35
CA GLN A 65 -3.67 -4.93 9.33
C GLN A 65 -2.84 -4.49 8.14
N GLY A 66 -3.26 -3.43 7.47
CA GLY A 66 -2.64 -2.94 6.25
C GLY A 66 -2.51 -1.43 6.26
N LEU A 67 -1.37 -0.93 5.81
CA LEU A 67 -1.11 0.48 5.58
C LEU A 67 -0.49 0.64 4.20
N HIS A 68 -1.02 1.58 3.43
CA HIS A 68 -0.47 1.97 2.14
C HIS A 68 0.08 3.39 2.21
N ARG A 69 1.24 3.61 1.60
CA ARG A 69 1.81 4.93 1.35
C ARG A 69 1.97 5.12 -0.14
N THR A 70 1.50 6.25 -0.62
CA THR A 70 1.72 6.73 -1.99
C THR A 70 2.66 7.92 -1.93
N ALA A 71 3.75 7.89 -2.71
CA ALA A 71 4.73 8.97 -2.77
C ALA A 71 5.30 9.10 -4.20
N PRO A 72 5.91 10.24 -4.57
CA PRO A 72 6.52 10.44 -5.89
C PRO A 72 7.52 9.38 -6.32
N ASP A 73 8.29 8.88 -5.35
CA ASP A 73 9.35 7.89 -5.55
C ASP A 73 8.82 6.45 -5.62
N GLY A 74 7.54 6.24 -5.31
CA GLY A 74 6.91 4.94 -5.33
C GLY A 74 5.81 4.76 -4.30
N ASN A 75 5.20 3.58 -4.36
CA ASN A 75 4.22 3.14 -3.37
C ASN A 75 4.86 2.13 -2.42
N THR A 76 4.47 2.18 -1.15
CA THR A 76 4.85 1.18 -0.16
C THR A 76 3.61 0.70 0.58
N SER A 77 3.43 -0.61 0.65
CA SER A 77 2.38 -1.25 1.42
C SER A 77 3.00 -2.10 2.53
N TRP A 78 2.50 -1.95 3.75
CA TRP A 78 2.88 -2.72 4.93
C TRP A 78 1.68 -3.54 5.39
N PHE A 79 1.93 -4.81 5.71
CA PHE A 79 0.93 -5.75 6.17
C PHE A 79 1.42 -6.51 7.39
N LYS A 80 0.60 -6.56 8.43
CA LYS A 80 0.72 -7.51 9.53
C LYS A 80 -0.40 -8.53 9.38
N PHE A 81 -0.10 -9.81 9.48
CA PHE A 81 -1.10 -10.85 9.31
C PHE A 81 -0.83 -12.06 10.21
N LYS A 82 -1.89 -12.81 10.50
CA LYS A 82 -1.82 -14.17 11.05
C LYS A 82 -2.33 -15.19 10.04
N LEU A 83 -1.47 -16.12 9.65
CA LEU A 83 -1.73 -17.13 8.63
C LEU A 83 -0.99 -18.43 8.93
N PRO A 84 -1.56 -19.59 8.57
CA PRO A 84 -0.91 -20.87 8.75
C PRO A 84 0.37 -20.95 7.91
N ARG A 85 1.36 -21.65 8.47
CA ARG A 85 2.70 -21.83 7.87
C ARG A 85 2.63 -22.29 6.41
N GLN A 86 1.74 -23.23 6.10
CA GLN A 86 1.63 -23.82 4.77
C GLN A 86 1.34 -22.78 3.68
N SER A 87 0.41 -21.85 3.94
CA SER A 87 0.06 -20.79 2.99
C SER A 87 1.22 -19.83 2.76
N VAL A 88 1.97 -19.51 3.82
CA VAL A 88 3.16 -18.64 3.72
C VAL A 88 4.29 -19.31 2.95
N GLU A 89 4.53 -20.61 3.16
CA GLU A 89 5.54 -21.36 2.41
C GLU A 89 5.19 -21.45 0.91
N GLN A 90 3.92 -21.66 0.57
CA GLN A 90 3.45 -21.62 -0.82
C GLN A 90 3.68 -20.25 -1.45
N PHE A 91 3.36 -19.18 -0.72
CA PHE A 91 3.58 -17.80 -1.18
C PHE A 91 5.08 -17.52 -1.44
N ILE A 92 5.96 -17.92 -0.52
CA ILE A 92 7.41 -17.78 -0.66
C ILE A 92 7.91 -18.45 -1.94
N ARG A 93 7.45 -19.69 -2.19
CA ARG A 93 7.84 -20.47 -3.38
C ARG A 93 7.29 -19.86 -4.66
N ALA A 94 6.01 -19.48 -4.68
CA ALA A 94 5.35 -18.90 -5.85
C ALA A 94 5.95 -17.55 -6.27
N ASN A 95 6.43 -16.75 -5.31
CA ASN A 95 7.05 -15.45 -5.57
C ASN A 95 8.58 -15.53 -5.63
N HIS A 96 9.17 -16.73 -5.57
CA HIS A 96 10.61 -16.96 -5.60
C HIS A 96 11.40 -16.11 -4.58
N LEU A 97 10.84 -15.91 -3.37
CA LEU A 97 11.50 -15.10 -2.36
C LEU A 97 12.78 -15.79 -1.88
N GLN A 98 13.88 -15.03 -1.84
CA GLN A 98 15.16 -15.53 -1.37
C GLN A 98 15.27 -15.35 0.14
N GLN A 99 15.60 -16.44 0.84
CA GLN A 99 15.91 -16.36 2.25
C GLN A 99 17.26 -15.66 2.45
N LYS A 100 17.28 -14.65 3.33
CA LYS A 100 18.49 -13.91 3.71
C LYS A 100 18.58 -13.79 5.24
N PRO A 101 19.79 -13.67 5.80
CA PRO A 101 19.95 -13.32 7.21
C PRO A 101 19.33 -11.95 7.47
N LEU A 102 18.56 -11.82 8.55
CA LEU A 102 17.94 -10.57 8.96
C LEU A 102 18.98 -9.71 9.69
N THR A 103 19.79 -8.99 8.92
CA THR A 103 20.75 -8.03 9.47
C THR A 103 20.06 -6.73 9.85
N ALA A 104 20.69 -5.94 10.73
CA ALA A 104 20.20 -4.59 11.08
C ALA A 104 20.08 -3.69 9.84
N GLU A 105 20.97 -3.87 8.86
CA GLU A 105 20.91 -3.18 7.57
C GLU A 105 19.66 -3.56 6.77
N LEU A 106 19.34 -4.85 6.64
CA LEU A 106 18.12 -5.29 5.94
C LEU A 106 16.85 -4.84 6.67
N MET A 107 16.85 -4.87 8.00
CA MET A 107 15.77 -4.33 8.81
C MET A 107 15.55 -2.85 8.48
N ASN A 108 16.61 -2.05 8.51
CA ASN A 108 16.54 -0.61 8.27
C ASN A 108 16.24 -0.23 6.82
N THR A 109 16.75 -0.98 5.86
CA THR A 109 16.55 -0.67 4.43
C THR A 109 15.20 -1.16 3.95
N THR A 110 14.77 -2.36 4.32
CA THR A 110 13.57 -3.01 3.75
C THR A 110 12.34 -2.85 4.63
N PHE A 111 12.49 -2.99 5.95
CA PHE A 111 11.36 -3.09 6.87
C PHE A 111 11.10 -1.80 7.67
N SER A 112 12.06 -0.88 7.75
CA SER A 112 11.81 0.43 8.36
C SER A 112 10.98 1.31 7.43
N GLY A 113 9.96 1.94 8.00
CA GLY A 113 9.31 3.12 7.45
C GLY A 113 9.69 4.30 8.34
N LYS A 114 10.48 5.25 7.82
CA LYS A 114 10.70 6.52 8.51
C LYS A 114 9.33 7.19 8.69
N ASP A 115 8.96 7.50 9.92
CA ASP A 115 7.69 8.14 10.29
C ASP A 115 6.44 7.35 9.86
N LEU A 116 6.45 6.03 10.08
CA LEU A 116 5.30 5.19 9.80
C LEU A 116 4.18 5.41 10.85
N PRO A 117 2.97 5.85 10.46
CA PRO A 117 1.84 6.03 11.39
C PRO A 117 1.15 4.70 11.74
N ALA A 118 1.92 3.64 12.00
CA ALA A 118 1.42 2.30 12.31
C ALA A 118 2.10 1.74 13.58
N PRO A 119 1.53 1.97 14.78
CA PRO A 119 2.12 1.46 16.03
C PRO A 119 2.17 -0.07 16.10
N TRP A 120 1.36 -0.74 15.29
CA TRP A 120 1.32 -2.20 15.15
C TRP A 120 2.45 -2.76 14.28
N TRP A 121 3.20 -1.93 13.54
CA TRP A 121 4.30 -2.36 12.69
C TRP A 121 5.59 -2.51 13.50
N GLN A 122 5.82 -3.71 14.02
CA GLN A 122 7.00 -4.01 14.84
C GLN A 122 7.61 -5.37 14.43
N PRO A 123 8.24 -5.45 13.24
CA PRO A 123 8.82 -6.69 12.73
C PRO A 123 9.91 -7.30 13.63
N ALA A 124 10.60 -6.47 14.43
CA ALA A 124 11.61 -6.93 15.38
C ALA A 124 11.05 -7.80 16.52
N GLU A 125 9.75 -7.67 16.85
CA GLU A 125 9.09 -8.46 17.90
C GLU A 125 9.07 -9.97 17.57
N LEU A 126 9.14 -10.34 16.29
CA LEU A 126 9.12 -11.74 15.88
C LEU A 126 10.41 -12.49 16.23
N LYS A 127 11.48 -11.80 16.65
CA LYS A 127 12.77 -12.38 17.06
C LYS A 127 13.32 -13.42 16.07
N ARG A 128 13.17 -13.16 14.77
CA ARG A 128 13.65 -14.04 13.70
C ARG A 128 15.05 -13.66 13.27
N GLU A 129 15.84 -14.65 12.88
CA GLU A 129 17.19 -14.46 12.36
C GLU A 129 17.23 -14.38 10.83
N THR A 130 16.12 -14.69 10.15
CA THR A 130 16.04 -14.74 8.70
C THR A 130 14.79 -14.04 8.19
N CYS A 131 14.90 -13.41 7.03
CA CYS A 131 13.80 -12.86 6.27
C CYS A 131 13.79 -13.41 4.84
N PHE A 132 12.70 -13.19 4.13
CA PHE A 132 12.54 -13.53 2.73
C PHE A 132 12.41 -12.24 1.94
N VAL A 133 13.19 -12.08 0.89
CA VAL A 133 13.16 -10.87 0.06
C VAL A 133 13.10 -11.22 -1.41
N MET A 134 12.43 -10.38 -2.17
CA MET A 134 12.51 -10.33 -3.62
C MET A 134 12.77 -8.88 -4.01
N ALA A 135 13.69 -8.66 -4.93
CA ALA A 135 13.99 -7.36 -5.47
C ALA A 135 14.11 -7.49 -6.99
N SER A 136 13.20 -6.85 -7.70
CA SER A 136 13.25 -6.62 -9.14
C SER A 136 13.40 -5.12 -9.40
N GLU A 137 13.52 -4.72 -10.67
CA GLU A 137 13.71 -3.31 -11.04
C GLU A 137 12.55 -2.40 -10.56
N ASP A 138 11.33 -2.93 -10.63
CA ASP A 138 10.10 -2.16 -10.39
C ASP A 138 9.45 -2.49 -9.03
N GLN A 139 9.81 -3.62 -8.41
CA GLN A 139 9.17 -4.10 -7.19
C GLN A 139 10.17 -4.70 -6.20
N GLN A 140 10.02 -4.35 -4.92
CA GLN A 140 10.73 -4.97 -3.82
C GLN A 140 9.73 -5.52 -2.82
N MET A 141 9.94 -6.75 -2.37
CA MET A 141 9.13 -7.41 -1.37
C MET A 141 10.02 -7.90 -0.22
N GLY A 142 9.57 -7.70 1.00
CA GLY A 142 10.21 -8.23 2.19
C GLY A 142 9.18 -8.91 3.08
N LEU A 143 9.49 -10.11 3.55
CA LEU A 143 8.64 -10.92 4.40
C LEU A 143 9.45 -11.43 5.59
N ILE A 144 8.94 -11.19 6.80
CA ILE A 144 9.40 -11.84 8.02
C ILE A 144 8.23 -12.64 8.56
N TYR A 145 8.46 -13.91 8.86
CA TYR A 145 7.42 -14.81 9.35
C TYR A 145 7.94 -15.65 10.51
N ASN A 146 7.11 -15.79 11.54
CA ASN A 146 7.33 -16.71 12.65
C ASN A 146 6.24 -17.79 12.61
N ALA A 147 6.66 -19.03 12.35
CA ALA A 147 5.76 -20.16 12.22
C ALA A 147 5.14 -20.62 13.56
N GLU A 148 5.77 -20.33 14.69
CA GLU A 148 5.26 -20.71 16.02
C GLU A 148 4.09 -19.81 16.44
N LEU A 149 4.16 -18.54 16.05
CA LEU A 149 3.12 -17.53 16.33
C LEU A 149 2.11 -17.40 15.18
N GLU A 150 2.34 -18.10 14.07
CA GLU A 150 1.61 -17.97 12.81
C GLU A 150 1.50 -16.51 12.33
N GLN A 151 2.47 -15.68 12.68
CA GLN A 151 2.42 -14.24 12.46
C GLN A 151 3.50 -13.79 11.48
N GLY A 152 3.12 -12.91 10.56
CA GLY A 152 4.02 -12.35 9.57
C GLY A 152 3.90 -10.85 9.40
N TYR A 153 5.00 -10.26 8.94
CA TYR A 153 5.07 -8.88 8.45
C TYR A 153 5.54 -8.92 7.00
N LEU A 154 4.75 -8.33 6.12
CA LEU A 154 5.04 -8.21 4.69
C LEU A 154 5.12 -6.73 4.33
N VAL A 155 6.18 -6.36 3.62
CA VAL A 155 6.33 -5.05 3.00
C VAL A 155 6.45 -5.24 1.49
N VAL A 156 5.70 -4.46 0.74
CA VAL A 156 5.74 -4.44 -0.72
C VAL A 156 5.99 -3.01 -1.16
N ARG A 157 7.05 -2.78 -1.92
CA ARG A 157 7.41 -1.48 -2.49
C ARG A 157 7.36 -1.60 -3.99
N SER A 158 6.74 -0.64 -4.64
CA SER A 158 6.76 -0.51 -6.10
C SER A 158 7.29 0.86 -6.46
N ARG A 159 8.26 0.93 -7.37
CA ARG A 159 8.77 2.22 -7.87
C ARG A 159 7.85 2.71 -8.98
N THR A 160 7.54 4.00 -8.94
CA THR A 160 6.86 4.65 -10.07
C THR A 160 7.95 4.97 -11.09
N LYS A 161 7.92 4.35 -12.28
CA LYS A 161 8.80 4.76 -13.39
C LYS A 161 8.40 6.18 -13.80
N THR A 162 9.20 7.17 -13.42
CA THR A 162 9.10 8.51 -13.99
C THR A 162 9.40 8.39 -15.48
N HIS A 163 8.37 8.40 -16.32
CA HIS A 163 8.55 8.59 -17.76
C HIS A 163 9.18 9.98 -17.94
N SER A 164 10.50 10.03 -18.14
CA SER A 164 11.14 11.22 -18.68
C SER A 164 10.65 11.34 -20.11
N PHE A 165 9.86 12.38 -20.37
CA PHE A 165 9.59 12.85 -21.73
C PHE A 165 10.85 13.48 -22.33
#